data_AF-A0A6N6JP05-F1
#
_entry.id   AF-A0A6N6JP05-F1
#
_cell.length_a   1.000
_cell.length_b   1.000
_cell.length_c   1.000
_cell.angle_alpha   90.00
_cell.angle_beta   90.00
_cell.angle_gamma   90.00
#
_symmetry.space_group_name_H-M   'P 1'
#
loop_
_entity.id
_entity.type
_entity.pdbx_description
1 polymer ?
#
loop_
_entity_poly.entity_id
_entity_poly.type
_entity_poly.pdbx_seq_one_letter_code
_entity_poly.pdbx_strand_id
1 'polypeptide(L)'
;MDLLILGLCAVLGSALGLGLKLPAPTFIGPMALSAAVHMVEITHGSPPLALVIMAQIFLGTIVGCRFKGSQPVDVFFALRLAIVSTVIMMAVAAVTA
;
A
#
# COMPACT_ATOMS: atom_id res chain seq x y z
N MET A 1 20.99 0.18 12.37
CA MET A 1 20.16 -0.93 12.90
C MET A 1 18.76 -0.91 12.28
N ASP A 2 18.19 0.28 12.05
CA ASP A 2 16.87 0.47 11.45
C ASP A 2 16.72 -0.22 10.08
N LEU A 3 17.74 -0.15 9.22
CA LEU A 3 17.70 -0.79 7.90
C LEU A 3 17.57 -2.32 7.99
N LEU A 4 18.16 -2.94 9.02
CA LEU A 4 18.04 -4.38 9.27
C LEU A 4 16.63 -4.73 9.73
N ILE A 5 16.06 -3.91 10.64
CA ILE A 5 14.71 -4.07 11.16
C ILE A 5 13.68 -3.90 10.03
N LEU A 6 13.84 -2.87 9.19
CA LEU A 6 13.01 -2.64 8.02
C LEU A 6 13.16 -3.77 6.98
N GLY A 7 14.37 -4.28 6.77
CA GLY A 7 14.61 -5.45 5.92
C GLY A 7 13.90 -6.70 6.43
N LEU A 8 13.92 -6.95 7.74
CA LEU A 8 13.16 -8.03 8.38
C LEU A 8 11.65 -7.81 8.24
N CYS A 9 11.18 -6.57 8.42
CA CYS A 9 9.78 -6.24 8.17
C CYS A 9 9.37 -6.53 6.72
N ALA A 10 10.25 -6.26 5.75
CA ALA A 10 10.00 -6.56 4.35
C ALA A 10 9.86 -8.06 4.09
N VAL A 11 10.75 -8.89 4.64
CA VAL A 11 10.70 -10.35 4.42
C VAL A 11 9.55 -10.99 5.18
N LEU A 12 9.47 -10.77 6.50
CA LEU A 12 8.46 -11.38 7.36
C LEU A 12 7.07 -10.85 7.04
N GLY A 13 6.94 -9.55 6.83
CA GLY A 13 5.67 -8.92 6.45
C GLY A 13 5.16 -9.43 5.11
N SER A 14 6.04 -9.67 4.14
CA SER A 14 5.63 -10.27 2.85
C SER A 14 5.14 -11.70 3.02
N ALA A 15 5.86 -12.53 3.79
CA ALA A 15 5.46 -13.91 4.06
C ALA A 15 4.10 -13.97 4.79
N LEU A 16 3.91 -13.12 5.80
CA LEU A 16 2.65 -12.98 6.52
C LEU A 16 1.52 -12.50 5.60
N GLY A 17 1.78 -11.47 4.78
CA GLY A 17 0.80 -10.94 3.83
C GLY A 17 0.35 -11.99 2.80
N LEU A 18 1.26 -12.84 2.34
CA LEU A 18 0.95 -13.97 1.47
C LEU A 18 0.09 -15.01 2.19
N GLY A 19 0.43 -15.37 3.44
CA GLY A 19 -0.35 -16.30 4.25
C GLY A 19 -1.76 -15.81 4.57
N LEU A 20 -1.91 -14.50 4.80
CA LEU A 20 -3.19 -13.82 5.06
C LEU A 20 -4.00 -13.50 3.80
N LYS A 21 -3.46 -13.77 2.61
CA LYS A 21 -4.08 -13.46 1.30
C LYS A 21 -4.50 -11.99 1.16
N LEU A 22 -3.65 -11.08 1.65
CA LEU A 22 -3.89 -9.65 1.54
C LEU A 22 -3.86 -9.20 0.07
N PRO A 23 -4.61 -8.15 -0.31
CA PRO A 23 -4.41 -7.49 -1.59
C PRO A 23 -2.99 -6.91 -1.64
N ALA A 24 -2.28 -7.06 -2.76
CA ALA A 24 -0.85 -6.67 -2.87
C ALA A 24 0.01 -7.13 -1.67
N PRO A 25 0.08 -8.45 -1.41
CA PRO A 25 0.58 -9.00 -0.14
C PRO A 25 2.04 -8.67 0.14
N THR A 26 2.86 -8.55 -0.91
CA THR A 26 4.29 -8.17 -0.86
C THR A 26 4.51 -6.68 -0.60
N PHE A 27 3.45 -5.88 -0.52
CA PHE A 27 3.52 -4.45 -0.19
C PHE A 27 2.77 -4.15 1.11
N ILE A 28 1.51 -4.56 1.21
CA ILE A 28 0.69 -4.30 2.40
C ILE A 28 1.26 -5.02 3.63
N GLY A 29 1.69 -6.26 3.48
CA GLY A 29 2.25 -7.05 4.59
C GLY A 29 3.47 -6.38 5.24
N PRO A 30 4.52 -6.03 4.47
CA PRO A 30 5.65 -5.25 4.96
C PRO A 30 5.28 -3.93 5.62
N MET A 31 4.38 -3.15 5.02
CA MET A 31 4.00 -1.85 5.57
C MET A 31 3.24 -1.99 6.90
N ALA A 32 2.35 -2.97 7.01
CA ALA A 32 1.63 -3.25 8.24
C ALA A 32 2.57 -3.67 9.38
N LEU A 33 3.53 -4.56 9.09
CA LEU A 33 4.52 -4.98 10.08
C LEU A 33 5.45 -3.83 10.47
N SER A 34 5.90 -3.03 9.51
CA SER A 34 6.71 -1.82 9.76
C SER A 34 5.95 -0.83 10.65
N ALA A 35 4.65 -0.62 10.41
CA ALA A 35 3.82 0.26 11.23
C ALA A 35 3.73 -0.24 12.68
N ALA A 36 3.52 -1.54 12.89
CA ALA A 36 3.49 -2.14 14.23
C ALA A 36 4.81 -1.95 14.98
N VAL A 37 5.95 -2.15 14.30
CA VAL A 37 7.28 -1.94 14.89
C VAL A 37 7.52 -0.46 15.27
N HIS A 38 7.04 0.48 14.47
CA HIS A 38 7.10 1.92 14.80
C HIS A 38 6.18 2.30 15.96
N MET A 39 5.00 1.68 16.09
CA MET A 39 4.09 1.95 17.21
C MET A 39 4.66 1.52 18.57
N VAL A 40 5.55 0.52 18.57
CA VAL A 40 6.24 0.03 19.77
C VAL A 40 7.59 0.75 19.98
N GLU A 41 7.87 1.81 19.21
CA GLU A 41 9.11 2.61 19.27
C GLU A 41 10.40 1.80 19.11
N ILE A 42 10.34 0.64 18.45
CA ILE A 42 11.51 -0.25 18.23
C ILE A 42 12.49 0.36 17.21
N THR A 43 12.00 1.19 16.29
CA THR A 43 12.80 1.91 15.29
C THR A 43 12.22 3.30 15.07
N HIS A 44 13.10 4.28 14.89
CA HIS A 44 12.74 5.65 14.49
C HIS A 44 13.04 5.92 13.02
N GLY A 45 13.66 4.95 12.32
CA GLY A 45 14.07 5.09 10.94
C GLY A 45 12.93 4.76 9.99
N SER A 46 12.50 5.75 9.20
CA SER A 46 11.60 5.53 8.08
C SER A 46 12.32 4.87 6.89
N PRO A 47 11.63 4.06 6.07
CA PRO A 47 12.16 3.62 4.78
C PRO A 47 12.65 4.80 3.93
N PRO A 48 13.77 4.67 3.19
CA PRO A 48 14.27 5.75 2.34
C PRO A 48 13.21 6.20 1.33
N LEU A 49 13.00 7.52 1.20
CA LEU A 49 11.98 8.09 0.30
C LEU A 49 12.09 7.57 -1.14
N ALA A 50 13.32 7.44 -1.65
CA ALA A 50 13.56 6.90 -2.99
C ALA A 50 12.98 5.48 -3.17
N LEU A 51 13.07 4.63 -2.15
CA LEU A 51 12.52 3.27 -2.19
C LEU A 51 10.98 3.30 -2.23
N VAL A 52 10.37 4.18 -1.44
CA VAL A 52 8.91 4.38 -1.41
C VAL A 52 8.41 4.87 -2.77
N ILE A 53 9.07 5.86 -3.37
CA ILE A 53 8.72 6.38 -4.69
C ILE A 53 8.81 5.27 -5.74
N MET A 54 9.88 4.49 -5.74
CA MET A 54 10.03 3.36 -6.67
C MET A 54 8.90 2.36 -6.51
N ALA A 55 8.57 1.97 -5.28
CA ALA A 55 7.46 1.05 -5.02
C ALA A 55 6.11 1.62 -5.49
N GLN A 56 5.87 2.92 -5.31
CA GLN A 56 4.65 3.57 -5.77
C GLN A 56 4.53 3.59 -7.30
N ILE A 57 5.65 3.80 -8.01
CA ILE A 57 5.69 3.70 -9.47
C ILE A 57 5.36 2.25 -9.90
N PHE A 58 5.93 1.24 -9.24
CA PHE A 58 5.61 -0.17 -9.53
C PHE A 58 4.15 -0.51 -9.25
N LEU A 59 3.59 -0.10 -8.11
CA LEU A 59 2.19 -0.35 -7.80
C LEU A 59 1.26 0.33 -8.79
N GLY A 60 1.52 1.60 -9.11
CA GLY A 60 0.75 2.35 -10.09
C GLY A 60 0.79 1.71 -11.47
N THR A 61 1.95 1.25 -11.91
CA THR A 61 2.10 0.55 -13.20
C THR A 61 1.40 -0.82 -13.20
N ILE A 62 1.53 -1.62 -12.15
CA ILE A 62 0.83 -2.92 -12.03
C ILE A 62 -0.69 -2.74 -12.07
N VAL A 63 -1.22 -1.76 -11.32
CA VAL A 63 -2.66 -1.44 -11.33
C VAL A 63 -3.07 -0.92 -12.71
N GLY A 64 -2.29 -0.03 -13.32
CA GLY A 64 -2.54 0.48 -14.67
C GLY A 64 -2.57 -0.61 -15.73
N CYS A 65 -1.66 -1.58 -15.67
CA CYS A 65 -1.61 -2.72 -16.57
C CYS A 65 -2.86 -3.61 -16.48
N ARG A 66 -3.64 -3.56 -15.38
CA ARG A 66 -4.90 -4.31 -15.27
C ARG A 66 -6.00 -3.80 -16.21
N PHE A 67 -5.88 -2.58 -16.71
CA PHE A 67 -6.80 -1.98 -17.69
C PHE A 67 -6.36 -2.20 -19.15
N LYS A 68 -5.32 -3.01 -19.38
CA LYS A 68 -4.86 -3.32 -20.74
C LYS A 68 -5.99 -4.00 -21.53
N GLY A 69 -6.41 -3.36 -22.61
CA GLY A 69 -7.50 -3.86 -23.48
C GLY A 69 -8.91 -3.43 -23.05
N SER A 70 -9.05 -2.67 -21.95
CA SER A 70 -10.32 -2.04 -21.57
C SER A 70 -10.61 -0.83 -22.46
N GLN A 71 -11.89 -0.54 -22.69
CA GLN A 71 -12.26 0.66 -23.43
C GLN A 71 -11.98 1.89 -22.55
N PRO A 72 -11.56 3.04 -23.12
CA PRO A 72 -11.30 4.25 -22.34
C PRO A 72 -12.47 4.67 -21.46
N VAL A 73 -13.71 4.46 -21.93
CA VAL A 73 -14.93 4.75 -21.17
C VAL A 73 -15.05 3.93 -19.89
N ASP A 74 -14.62 2.67 -19.90
CA ASP A 74 -14.64 1.79 -18.72
C ASP A 74 -13.63 2.27 -17.68
N VAL A 75 -12.46 2.73 -18.14
CA VAL A 75 -11.41 3.29 -17.28
C VAL A 75 -11.89 4.58 -16.63
N PHE A 76 -12.52 5.48 -17.38
CA PHE A 76 -13.10 6.71 -16.81
C PHE A 76 -14.24 6.42 -15.85
N PHE A 77 -15.09 5.44 -16.15
CA PHE A 77 -16.16 5.03 -15.26
C PHE A 77 -15.61 4.46 -13.94
N ALA A 78 -14.61 3.56 -14.02
CA ALA A 78 -13.92 3.01 -12.86
C ALA A 78 -13.23 4.10 -12.04
N LEU A 79 -12.56 5.05 -12.70
CA LEU A 79 -11.92 6.20 -12.05
C LEU A 79 -12.95 7.06 -11.30
N ARG A 80 -14.09 7.37 -11.93
CA ARG A 80 -15.16 8.15 -11.29
C ARG A 80 -15.71 7.42 -10.07
N LEU A 81 -15.94 6.11 -10.19
CA LEU A 81 -16.44 5.31 -9.08
C LEU A 81 -15.44 5.28 -7.91
N ALA A 82 -14.14 5.13 -8.21
CA ALA A 82 -13.07 5.14 -7.22
C ALA A 82 -12.93 6.50 -6.51
N ILE A 83 -13.06 7.61 -7.23
CA ILE A 83 -13.04 8.96 -6.63
C ILE A 83 -14.23 9.12 -5.69
N VAL A 84 -15.44 8.80 -6.15
CA VAL A 84 -16.66 8.91 -5.33
C VAL A 84 -16.55 8.03 -4.07
N SER A 85 -16.10 6.79 -4.19
CA SER A 85 -15.94 5.90 -3.03
C SER A 85 -14.91 6.42 -2.04
N THR A 86 -13.79 6.98 -2.53
CA THR A 86 -12.73 7.54 -1.68
C THR A 86 -13.23 8.78 -0.94
N VAL A 87 -13.94 9.68 -1.62
CA VAL A 87 -14.54 10.87 -1.00
C VAL A 87 -15.56 10.46 0.08
N ILE A 88 -16.40 9.46 -0.19
CA ILE A 88 -17.36 8.96 0.80
C ILE A 88 -16.63 8.37 2.01
N MET A 89 -15.63 7.50 1.81
CA MET A 89 -14.85 6.93 2.91
C MET A 89 -14.18 8.01 3.75
N MET A 90 -13.59 9.02 3.11
CA MET A 90 -12.91 10.12 3.79
C MET A 90 -13.89 11.01 4.56
N ALA A 91 -15.08 11.27 4.01
CA ALA A 91 -16.14 12.00 4.71
C ALA A 91 -16.64 11.24 5.94
N VAL A 92 -16.88 9.92 5.82
CA VAL A 92 -17.26 9.07 6.95
C VAL A 92 -16.17 9.08 8.02
N ALA A 93 -14.91 8.86 7.64
CA ALA A 93 -13.78 8.89 8.56
C ALA A 93 -13.70 10.22 9.31
N ALA A 94 -13.86 11.36 8.61
CA ALA A 94 -13.82 12.68 9.22
C ALA A 94 -15.00 12.97 10.17
N VAL A 95 -16.15 12.32 9.98
CA VAL A 95 -17.30 12.43 10.89
C VAL A 95 -17.12 11.54 12.13
N THR A 96 -16.40 10.43 12.01
CA THR A 96 -16.15 9.48 13.11
C THR A 96 -14.86 9.73 13.90
N ALA A 97 -13.94 10.52 13.35
CA ALA A 97 -12.66 10.89 13.97
C ALA A 97 -12.83 11.99 15.02
#